data_AF-A0A532DVJ6-F1
#
_entry.id   AF-A0A532DVJ6-F1
#
_cell.length_a   1.000
_cell.length_b   1.000
_cell.length_c   1.000
_cell.angle_alpha   90.00
_cell.angle_beta   90.00
_cell.angle_gamma   90.00
#
_symmetry.space_group_name_H-M   'P 1'
#
loop_
_entity.id
_entity.type
_entity.pdbx_description
1 polymer ?
#
loop_
_entity_poly.entity_id
_entity_poly.type
_entity_poly.pdbx_seq_one_letter_code
_entity_poly.pdbx_strand_id
1 'polypeptide(L)'
;MKARSSSKRPPSPKVPNTAVPTRSARKGTASTKRAKYPDIRRDLERQRTAILGEVEEVLTHRGDLAALPDVSDQASAEVDQNFSMRIRERERKLLKKIDEALERMNVATYGICERCGGDIPYKRLKARPVTTLCIECKTLQEQEERARG
;
A
#
# COMPACT_ATOMS: atom_id res chain seq x y z
N MET A 1 5.34 21.74 59.90
CA MET A 1 4.86 20.49 59.28
C MET A 1 4.25 20.83 57.93
N LYS A 2 4.88 20.45 56.81
CA LYS A 2 4.48 20.83 55.44
C LYS A 2 3.43 19.86 54.92
N ALA A 3 2.23 20.37 54.61
CA ALA A 3 1.10 19.59 54.10
C ALA A 3 1.35 19.09 52.67
N ARG A 4 0.96 17.84 52.42
CA ARG A 4 1.08 17.13 51.14
C ARG A 4 -0.08 17.51 50.19
N SER A 5 0.30 17.79 48.94
CA SER A 5 -0.33 17.47 47.64
C SER A 5 -1.85 17.19 47.58
N SER A 6 -2.52 17.89 46.65
CA SER A 6 -3.62 17.31 45.86
C SER A 6 -3.70 17.94 44.47
N SER A 7 -3.09 17.27 43.50
CA SER A 7 -3.17 17.60 42.07
C SER A 7 -4.53 17.15 41.52
N LYS A 8 -5.42 18.08 41.22
CA LYS A 8 -6.70 17.80 40.54
C LYS A 8 -6.44 17.29 39.12
N ARG A 9 -6.88 16.06 38.81
CA ARG A 9 -6.97 15.54 37.43
C ARG A 9 -8.06 16.31 36.65
N PRO A 10 -7.86 16.63 35.36
CA PRO A 10 -8.93 17.19 34.54
C PRO A 10 -9.95 16.09 34.15
N PRO A 11 -11.22 16.45 33.89
CA PRO A 11 -12.24 15.49 33.50
C PRO A 11 -12.06 15.03 32.04
N SER A 12 -12.19 13.72 31.82
CA SER A 12 -12.18 13.10 30.49
C SER A 12 -13.43 13.49 29.66
N PRO A 13 -13.30 13.71 28.34
CA PRO A 13 -14.44 14.06 27.50
C PRO A 13 -15.36 12.85 27.33
N LYS A 14 -16.67 13.07 27.54
CA LYS A 14 -17.72 12.05 27.35
C LYS A 14 -17.93 11.82 25.86
N VAL A 15 -17.64 10.61 25.38
CA VAL A 15 -17.95 10.20 24.01
C VAL A 15 -19.44 9.83 23.94
N PRO A 16 -20.24 10.39 23.02
CA PRO A 16 -21.63 9.98 22.86
C PRO A 16 -21.72 8.58 22.25
N ASN A 17 -22.44 7.71 22.95
CA ASN A 17 -22.70 6.32 22.58
C ASN A 17 -23.64 6.29 21.37
N THR A 18 -23.10 6.10 20.16
CA THR A 18 -23.90 5.82 18.96
C THR A 18 -23.89 4.32 18.73
N ALA A 19 -25.08 3.73 18.87
CA ALA A 19 -25.33 2.32 18.65
C ALA A 19 -24.85 1.91 17.24
N VAL A 20 -23.94 0.93 17.19
CA VAL A 20 -23.57 0.23 15.97
C VAL A 20 -24.83 -0.49 15.46
N PRO A 21 -25.34 -0.22 14.25
CA PRO A 21 -26.45 -0.99 13.73
C PRO A 21 -25.95 -2.38 13.36
N THR A 22 -26.44 -3.39 14.08
CA THR A 22 -26.29 -4.81 13.75
C THR A 22 -27.01 -5.08 12.43
N ARG A 23 -26.27 -5.14 11.32
CA ARG A 23 -26.83 -5.51 10.02
C ARG A 23 -26.98 -7.03 9.93
N SER A 24 -28.06 -7.51 10.54
CA SER A 24 -28.71 -8.76 10.20
C SER A 24 -29.05 -8.79 8.71
N ALA A 25 -28.72 -9.92 8.07
CA ALA A 25 -29.28 -10.49 6.85
C ALA A 25 -29.87 -9.52 5.79
N ARG A 26 -29.14 -9.32 4.69
CA ARG A 26 -29.78 -9.12 3.38
C ARG A 26 -29.44 -10.27 2.45
N LYS A 27 -30.52 -10.94 2.05
CA LYS A 27 -30.66 -12.10 1.17
C LYS A 27 -29.93 -11.91 -0.17
N GLY A 28 -29.51 -13.03 -0.73
CA GLY A 28 -28.75 -13.10 -1.97
C GLY A 28 -29.47 -12.55 -3.19
N THR A 29 -28.65 -12.04 -4.11
CA THR A 29 -28.89 -12.11 -5.56
C THR A 29 -27.56 -12.50 -6.18
N ALA A 30 -27.46 -13.75 -6.62
CA ALA A 30 -26.47 -14.17 -7.60
C ALA A 30 -26.74 -13.38 -8.88
N SER A 31 -26.03 -12.27 -9.03
CA SER A 31 -26.02 -11.44 -10.23
C SER A 31 -24.56 -11.13 -10.49
N THR A 32 -24.09 -11.62 -11.62
CA THR A 32 -22.77 -11.44 -12.23
C THR A 32 -22.26 -10.02 -12.00
N LYS A 33 -21.55 -9.79 -10.88
CA LYS A 33 -21.12 -8.44 -10.50
C LYS A 33 -19.99 -8.03 -11.43
N ARG A 34 -20.34 -7.24 -12.45
CA ARG A 34 -19.44 -6.45 -13.28
C ARG A 34 -18.26 -5.94 -12.46
N ALA A 35 -17.05 -6.02 -13.02
CA ALA A 35 -15.84 -5.47 -12.42
C ALA A 35 -16.08 -3.99 -12.09
N LYS A 36 -16.11 -3.66 -10.78
CA LYS A 36 -16.45 -2.33 -10.26
C LYS A 36 -15.44 -1.24 -10.71
N TYR A 37 -14.26 -1.64 -11.19
CA TYR A 37 -13.15 -0.77 -11.60
C TYR A 37 -12.34 -1.34 -12.78
N PRO A 38 -12.92 -1.42 -14.00
CA PRO A 38 -12.26 -2.06 -15.14
C PRO A 38 -10.99 -1.30 -15.59
N ASP A 39 -11.04 0.03 -15.58
CA ASP A 39 -9.91 0.88 -15.99
C ASP A 39 -8.70 0.67 -15.07
N ILE A 40 -8.95 0.69 -13.75
CA ILE A 40 -7.89 0.51 -12.75
C ILE A 40 -7.30 -0.90 -12.85
N ARG A 41 -8.13 -1.92 -13.08
CA ARG A 41 -7.64 -3.28 -13.28
C ARG A 41 -6.69 -3.37 -14.47
N ARG A 42 -7.07 -2.79 -15.62
CA ARG A 42 -6.23 -2.75 -16.82
C ARG A 42 -4.91 -2.01 -16.58
N ASP A 43 -4.96 -0.92 -15.82
CA ASP A 43 -3.77 -0.16 -15.44
C ASP A 43 -2.82 -0.96 -14.54
N LEU A 44 -3.36 -1.69 -13.56
CA LEU A 44 -2.58 -2.57 -12.68
C LEU A 44 -1.98 -3.76 -13.44
N GLU A 45 -2.75 -4.39 -14.32
CA GLU A 45 -2.27 -5.48 -15.18
C GLU A 45 -1.13 -5.00 -16.10
N ARG A 46 -1.26 -3.80 -16.69
CA ARG A 46 -0.19 -3.19 -17.50
C ARG A 46 1.08 -2.93 -16.68
N GLN A 47 0.94 -2.40 -15.47
CA GLN A 47 2.09 -2.18 -14.58
C GLN A 47 2.76 -3.50 -14.18
N ARG A 48 1.96 -4.53 -13.87
CA ARG A 48 2.44 -5.87 -13.55
C ARG A 48 3.26 -6.44 -14.71
N THR A 49 2.75 -6.38 -15.94
CA THR A 49 3.46 -6.89 -17.12
C THR A 49 4.73 -6.10 -17.41
N ALA A 50 4.73 -4.77 -17.19
CA ALA A 50 5.92 -3.94 -17.38
C ALA A 50 7.05 -4.35 -16.42
N ILE A 51 6.76 -4.48 -15.12
CA ILE A 51 7.75 -4.90 -14.11
C ILE A 51 8.28 -6.31 -14.42
N LEU A 52 7.42 -7.23 -14.86
CA LEU A 52 7.86 -8.58 -15.22
C LEU A 52 8.72 -8.60 -16.49
N GLY A 53 8.41 -7.75 -17.48
CA GLY A 53 9.22 -7.60 -18.69
C GLY A 53 10.62 -7.06 -18.39
N GLU A 54 10.73 -6.06 -17.51
CA GLU A 54 12.04 -5.54 -17.07
C GLU A 54 12.91 -6.63 -16.41
N VAL A 55 12.30 -7.54 -15.65
CA VAL A 55 13.02 -8.68 -15.06
C VAL A 55 13.50 -9.65 -16.14
N GLU A 56 12.68 -9.92 -17.15
CA GLU A 56 13.04 -10.78 -18.27
C GLU A 56 14.21 -10.20 -19.07
N GLU A 57 14.16 -8.91 -19.42
CA GLU A 57 15.24 -8.19 -20.11
C GLU A 57 16.57 -8.25 -19.33
N VAL A 58 16.52 -8.05 -18.00
CA VAL A 58 17.71 -8.16 -17.15
C VAL A 58 18.32 -9.56 -17.19
N LEU A 59 17.48 -10.61 -17.25
CA LEU A 59 17.95 -11.99 -17.30
C LEU A 59 18.58 -12.33 -18.67
N THR A 60 18.03 -11.80 -19.76
CA THR A 60 18.55 -12.01 -21.11
C THR A 60 19.85 -11.22 -21.36
N HIS A 61 19.92 -9.98 -20.89
CA HIS A 61 21.11 -9.11 -21.08
C HIS A 61 22.24 -9.34 -20.07
N ARG A 62 22.06 -10.26 -19.11
CA ARG A 62 23.13 -10.63 -18.17
C ARG A 62 24.36 -11.23 -18.88
N GLY A 63 24.18 -11.78 -20.08
CA GLY A 63 25.28 -12.31 -20.91
C GLY A 63 26.24 -11.22 -21.43
N ASP A 64 25.79 -9.98 -21.57
CA ASP A 64 26.57 -8.87 -22.13
C ASP A 64 27.42 -8.13 -21.08
N LEU A 65 27.22 -8.42 -19.78
CA LEU A 65 27.94 -7.82 -18.64
C LEU A 65 29.35 -8.41 -18.41
N ALA A 66 29.91 -9.11 -19.40
CA ALA A 66 31.24 -9.72 -19.30
C ALA A 66 32.40 -8.69 -19.31
N ALA A 67 32.11 -7.40 -19.52
CA ALA A 67 33.08 -6.32 -19.36
C ALA A 67 33.28 -6.04 -17.87
N LEU A 68 34.34 -6.61 -17.30
CA LEU A 68 34.77 -6.29 -15.94
C LEU A 68 35.21 -4.82 -15.86
N PRO A 69 34.73 -4.04 -14.87
CA PRO A 69 35.21 -2.68 -14.67
C PRO A 69 36.71 -2.70 -14.36
N ASP A 70 37.43 -1.69 -14.84
CA ASP A 70 38.83 -1.49 -14.47
C ASP A 70 38.94 -0.92 -13.03
N VAL A 71 40.16 -0.73 -12.54
CA VAL A 71 40.39 -0.23 -11.18
C VAL A 71 39.87 1.19 -10.97
N SER A 72 39.75 1.99 -12.04
CA SER A 72 39.29 3.37 -11.98
C SER A 72 37.76 3.43 -11.92
N ASP A 73 37.09 2.51 -12.62
CA ASP A 73 35.64 2.44 -12.75
C ASP A 73 34.98 1.53 -11.71
N GLN A 74 35.77 0.73 -10.97
CA GLN A 74 35.24 -0.20 -9.96
C GLN A 74 34.31 0.50 -8.96
N ALA A 75 34.71 1.65 -8.42
CA ALA A 75 33.91 2.40 -7.46
C ALA A 75 32.55 2.84 -8.05
N SER A 76 32.56 3.32 -9.30
CA SER A 76 31.34 3.74 -10.01
C SER A 76 30.42 2.54 -10.27
N ALA A 77 30.99 1.42 -10.76
CA ALA A 77 30.25 0.20 -11.03
C ALA A 77 29.57 -0.37 -9.79
N GLU A 78 30.24 -0.35 -8.63
CA GLU A 78 29.66 -0.80 -7.36
C GLU A 78 28.48 0.08 -6.91
N VAL A 79 28.58 1.40 -7.09
CA VAL A 79 27.49 2.34 -6.78
C VAL A 79 26.29 2.08 -7.67
N ASP A 80 26.50 1.90 -8.97
CA ASP A 80 25.44 1.64 -9.94
C ASP A 80 24.75 0.29 -9.69
N GLN A 81 25.51 -0.75 -9.35
CA GLN A 81 24.96 -2.04 -8.95
C GLN A 81 24.11 -1.90 -7.67
N ASN A 82 24.63 -1.22 -6.65
CA ASN A 82 23.91 -0.99 -5.41
C ASN A 82 22.62 -0.19 -5.62
N PHE A 83 22.65 0.84 -6.46
CA PHE A 83 21.49 1.63 -6.83
C PHE A 83 20.44 0.78 -7.56
N SER A 84 20.88 0.01 -8.56
CA SER A 84 20.04 -0.92 -9.32
C SER A 84 19.35 -1.94 -8.41
N MET A 85 20.08 -2.51 -7.44
CA MET A 85 19.52 -3.44 -6.47
C MET A 85 18.42 -2.81 -5.61
N ARG A 86 18.58 -1.55 -5.20
CA ARG A 86 17.55 -0.81 -4.44
C ARG A 86 16.30 -0.49 -5.28
N ILE A 87 16.47 -0.20 -6.56
CA ILE A 87 15.34 -0.02 -7.49
C ILE A 87 14.54 -1.31 -7.60
N ARG A 88 15.22 -2.43 -7.91
CA ARG A 88 14.59 -3.76 -8.03
C ARG A 88 13.86 -4.20 -6.78
N GLU A 89 14.40 -3.87 -5.59
CA GLU A 89 13.71 -4.14 -4.32
C GLU A 89 12.39 -3.37 -4.20
N ARG A 90 12.35 -2.11 -4.65
CA ARG A 90 11.12 -1.30 -4.64
C ARG A 90 10.10 -1.83 -5.64
N GLU A 91 10.53 -2.21 -6.85
CA GLU A 91 9.67 -2.84 -7.86
C GLU A 91 9.08 -4.16 -7.38
N ARG A 92 9.89 -5.02 -6.75
CA ARG A 92 9.40 -6.28 -6.17
C ARG A 92 8.34 -6.04 -5.10
N LYS A 93 8.53 -5.05 -4.23
CA LYS A 93 7.53 -4.66 -3.22
C LYS A 93 6.28 -4.07 -3.85
N LEU A 94 6.41 -3.31 -4.94
CA LEU A 94 5.28 -2.77 -5.69
C LEU A 94 4.49 -3.88 -6.37
N LEU A 95 5.18 -4.84 -7.02
CA LEU A 95 4.57 -6.00 -7.68
C LEU A 95 3.70 -6.79 -6.71
N LYS A 96 4.20 -7.10 -5.51
CA LYS A 96 3.41 -7.75 -4.44
C LYS A 96 2.12 -6.99 -4.13
N LYS A 97 2.20 -5.66 -3.98
CA LYS A 97 1.01 -4.83 -3.72
C LYS A 97 0.04 -4.78 -4.89
N ILE A 98 0.54 -4.86 -6.12
CA ILE A 98 -0.29 -4.95 -7.32
C ILE A 98 -1.03 -6.29 -7.35
N ASP A 99 -0.33 -7.40 -7.11
CA ASP A 99 -0.95 -8.74 -7.04
C ASP A 99 -2.02 -8.79 -5.94
N GLU A 100 -1.73 -8.28 -4.73
CA GLU A 100 -2.71 -8.15 -3.64
C GLU A 100 -3.92 -7.27 -4.02
N ALA A 101 -3.70 -6.19 -4.78
CA ALA A 101 -4.79 -5.33 -5.25
C ALA A 101 -5.68 -6.04 -6.27
N LEU A 102 -5.09 -6.78 -7.21
CA LEU A 102 -5.81 -7.59 -8.19
C LEU A 102 -6.59 -8.72 -7.51
N GLU A 103 -6.02 -9.37 -6.50
CA GLU A 103 -6.71 -10.38 -5.71
C GLU A 103 -7.91 -9.81 -4.97
N ARG A 104 -7.76 -8.64 -4.32
CA ARG A 104 -8.89 -7.92 -3.69
C ARG A 104 -9.97 -7.54 -4.70
N MET A 105 -9.60 -7.25 -5.96
CA MET A 105 -10.59 -7.02 -7.02
C MET A 105 -11.36 -8.30 -7.37
N ASN A 106 -10.69 -9.46 -7.39
CA ASN A 106 -11.31 -10.75 -7.68
C ASN A 106 -12.28 -11.18 -6.55
N VAL A 107 -11.92 -10.95 -5.29
CA VAL A 107 -12.77 -11.25 -4.11
C VAL A 107 -13.80 -10.14 -3.82
N ALA A 108 -13.85 -9.09 -4.66
CA ALA A 108 -14.76 -7.95 -4.54
C ALA A 108 -14.63 -7.13 -3.23
N THR A 109 -13.47 -7.15 -2.59
CA THR A 109 -13.13 -6.35 -1.39
C THR A 109 -12.33 -5.09 -1.74
N TYR A 110 -11.95 -4.90 -3.01
CA TYR A 110 -11.22 -3.73 -3.46
C TYR A 110 -12.00 -2.42 -3.27
N GLY A 111 -11.31 -1.40 -2.78
CA GLY A 111 -11.89 -0.09 -2.48
C GLY A 111 -12.47 0.04 -1.08
N ILE A 112 -12.24 -0.94 -0.20
CA ILE A 112 -12.62 -0.89 1.22
C ILE A 112 -11.35 -0.67 2.06
N CYS A 113 -11.43 0.21 3.05
CA CYS A 113 -10.34 0.50 3.99
C CYS A 113 -10.14 -0.67 4.96
N GLU A 114 -8.92 -1.20 5.05
CA GLU A 114 -8.59 -2.32 5.96
C GLU A 114 -8.67 -1.94 7.45
N ARG A 115 -8.50 -0.66 7.80
CA ARG A 115 -8.50 -0.20 9.20
C ARG A 115 -9.90 0.12 9.74
N CYS A 116 -10.73 0.82 8.97
CA CYS A 116 -12.05 1.27 9.42
C CYS A 116 -13.23 0.60 8.70
N GLY A 117 -12.98 -0.20 7.65
CA GLY A 117 -14.03 -0.82 6.84
C GLY A 117 -14.82 0.15 5.96
N GLY A 118 -14.48 1.43 5.94
CA GLY A 118 -15.14 2.45 5.11
C GLY A 118 -14.71 2.40 3.64
N ASP A 119 -15.50 3.01 2.76
CA ASP A 119 -15.19 3.08 1.34
C ASP A 119 -14.03 4.05 1.03
N ILE A 120 -13.13 3.65 0.14
CA ILE A 120 -12.04 4.48 -0.37
C ILE A 120 -12.54 5.23 -1.61
N PRO A 121 -12.42 6.58 -1.66
CA PRO A 121 -12.95 7.36 -2.77
C PRO A 121 -12.25 7.02 -4.09
N TYR A 122 -13.03 6.94 -5.17
CA TYR A 122 -12.53 6.58 -6.50
C TYR A 122 -11.36 7.47 -6.96
N LYS A 123 -11.43 8.78 -6.72
CA LYS A 123 -10.34 9.72 -7.07
C LYS A 123 -9.00 9.29 -6.46
N ARG A 124 -9.02 8.72 -5.25
CA ARG A 124 -7.82 8.22 -4.57
C ARG A 124 -7.35 6.89 -5.13
N LEU A 125 -8.28 5.96 -5.43
CA LEU A 125 -7.95 4.70 -6.09
C LEU A 125 -7.38 4.92 -7.50
N LYS A 126 -7.88 5.92 -8.24
CA LYS A 126 -7.36 6.31 -9.54
C LYS A 126 -5.94 6.90 -9.44
N ALA A 127 -5.67 7.69 -8.40
CA ALA A 127 -4.34 8.27 -8.19
C ALA A 127 -3.32 7.25 -7.62
N ARG A 128 -3.76 6.36 -6.73
CA ARG A 128 -2.94 5.33 -6.08
C ARG A 128 -3.73 4.02 -5.96
N PRO A 129 -3.69 3.13 -6.97
CA PRO A 129 -4.54 1.95 -7.03
C PRO A 129 -4.15 0.85 -6.03
N VAL A 130 -2.89 0.79 -5.61
CA VAL A 130 -2.41 -0.19 -4.61
C VAL A 130 -2.77 0.17 -3.16
N THR A 131 -3.52 1.25 -2.91
CA THR A 131 -3.83 1.70 -1.54
C THR A 131 -4.82 0.78 -0.83
N THR A 132 -4.62 0.56 0.47
CA THR A 132 -5.46 -0.31 1.32
C THR A 132 -6.22 0.45 2.42
N LEU A 133 -5.80 1.66 2.76
CA LEU A 133 -6.37 2.47 3.84
C LEU A 133 -7.08 3.68 3.27
N CYS A 134 -8.07 4.29 3.93
CA CYS A 134 -8.63 5.59 3.54
C CYS A 134 -7.67 6.75 3.88
N ILE A 135 -8.01 8.00 3.51
CA ILE A 135 -7.18 9.18 3.78
C ILE A 135 -7.00 9.37 5.29
N GLU A 136 -8.09 9.38 6.05
CA GLU A 136 -8.08 9.61 7.50
C GLU A 136 -7.23 8.57 8.23
N CYS A 137 -7.47 7.28 7.95
CA CYS A 137 -6.69 6.19 8.54
C CYS A 137 -5.20 6.27 8.18
N LYS A 138 -4.88 6.72 6.96
CA LYS A 138 -3.49 6.88 6.53
C LYS A 138 -2.82 8.07 7.21
N THR A 139 -3.52 9.19 7.36
CA THR A 139 -3.02 10.36 8.10
C THR A 139 -2.74 10.02 9.57
N LEU A 140 -3.65 9.28 10.22
CA LEU A 140 -3.43 8.80 11.60
C LEU A 140 -2.20 7.90 11.70
N GLN A 141 -2.04 6.96 10.75
CA GLN A 141 -0.85 6.10 10.72
C GLN A 141 0.44 6.92 10.57
N GLU A 142 0.45 7.93 9.70
CA GLU A 142 1.62 8.80 9.51
C GLU A 142 1.94 9.63 10.76
N GLN A 143 0.93 10.07 11.51
CA GLN A 143 1.12 10.75 12.80
C GLN A 143 1.69 9.80 13.86
N GLU A 144 1.18 8.57 13.94
CA GLU A 144 1.69 7.53 14.84
C GLU A 144 3.16 7.17 14.52
N GLU A 145 3.50 7.06 13.23
CA GLU A 145 4.87 6.81 12.77
C GLU A 145 5.80 7.97 13.15
N ARG A 146 5.36 9.23 12.98
CA ARG A 146 6.12 10.41 13.40
C ARG A 146 6.30 10.55 14.91
N ALA A 147 5.35 10.09 15.71
CA ALA A 147 5.43 10.14 17.16
C ALA A 147 6.32 9.02 17.75
N ARG A 148 6.58 7.95 16.97
CA ARG A 148 7.45 6.83 17.35
C ARG A 148 8.91 7.01 16.92
N GLY A 149 9.17 7.82 15.89
CA GLY A 149 10.50 8.18 15.42
C GLY A 149 11.06 9.38 16.18
#